data_AF-A0A5D5ANC6-F1
#
_entry.id   AF-A0A5D5ANC6-F1
#
_cell.length_a   1.000
_cell.length_b   1.000
_cell.length_c   1.000
_cell.angle_alpha   90.00
_cell.angle_beta   90.00
_cell.angle_gamma   90.00
#
_symmetry.space_group_name_H-M   'P 1'
#
loop_
_entity.id
_entity.type
_entity.pdbx_description
1 polymer ?
#
loop_
_entity_poly.entity_id
_entity_poly.type
_entity_poly.pdbx_seq_one_letter_code
_entity_poly.pdbx_strand_id
1 'polypeptide(L)' 'MTSTERQRRFARRAMWASVLLGILGFWFFAVRGEPIMGLVLGALLGGGGYWEYKRRIRDLDVAEGDPSRDPFEERERRR' A
#
# COMPACT_ATOMS: atom_id res chain seq x y z
N MET A 1 10.42 18.82 4.54
CA MET A 1 9.66 17.60 4.22
C MET A 1 10.62 16.44 4.29
N THR A 2 10.49 15.55 5.28
CA THR A 2 11.42 14.44 5.50
C THR A 2 11.27 13.39 4.38
N SER A 3 12.27 12.49 4.24
CA SER A 3 12.19 11.39 3.28
C SER A 3 10.99 10.47 3.57
N THR A 4 10.66 10.25 4.85
CA THR A 4 9.50 9.46 5.32
C THR A 4 8.17 10.12 4.94
N GLU A 5 8.00 11.43 5.14
CA GLU A 5 6.80 12.16 4.73
C GLU A 5 6.55 12.08 3.21
N ARG A 6 7.62 12.15 2.41
CA ARG A 6 7.51 12.04 0.94
C ARG A 6 7.07 10.63 0.54
N GLN A 7 7.62 9.60 1.15
CA GLN A 7 7.21 8.22 0.94
C GLN A 7 5.75 7.97 1.37
N ARG A 8 5.32 8.55 2.50
CA ARG A 8 3.94 8.46 2.99
C ARG A 8 2.95 9.08 2.01
N ARG A 9 3.24 10.27 1.48
CA ARG A 9 2.41 10.91 0.45
C ARG A 9 2.38 10.10 -0.84
N PHE A 10 3.50 9.55 -1.27
CA PHE A 10 3.56 8.70 -2.47
C PHE A 10 2.73 7.43 -2.29
N ALA A 11 2.87 6.71 -1.17
CA ALA A 11 2.09 5.52 -0.86
C ALA A 11 0.57 5.82 -0.86
N ARG A 12 0.17 6.96 -0.28
CA ARG A 12 -1.23 7.40 -0.29
C ARG A 12 -1.74 7.68 -1.72
N ARG A 13 -0.94 8.35 -2.56
CA ARG A 13 -1.32 8.61 -3.97
C ARG A 13 -1.45 7.31 -4.77
N ALA A 14 -0.51 6.38 -4.58
CA ALA A 14 -0.55 5.07 -5.23
C ALA A 14 -1.81 4.27 -4.83
N MET A 15 -2.19 4.31 -3.54
CA MET A 15 -3.44 3.72 -3.06
C MET A 15 -4.67 4.34 -3.74
N TRP A 16 -4.74 5.66 -3.84
CA TRP A 16 -5.86 6.30 -4.55
C TRP A 16 -5.91 5.93 -6.03
N ALA A 17 -4.75 5.84 -6.69
CA ALA A 17 -4.69 5.39 -8.07
C ALA A 17 -5.20 3.95 -8.24
N SER A 18 -4.85 3.03 -7.32
CA SER A 18 -5.35 1.65 -7.38
C SER A 18 -6.86 1.57 -7.16
N VAL A 19 -7.40 2.38 -6.24
CA VAL A 19 -8.85 2.49 -6.01
C VAL A 19 -9.56 3.02 -7.26
N LEU A 20 -9.04 4.07 -7.89
CA LEU A 20 -9.60 4.61 -9.13
C LEU A 20 -9.58 3.58 -10.26
N LEU A 21 -8.48 2.84 -10.43
CA LEU A 21 -8.41 1.74 -11.39
C LEU A 21 -9.44 0.64 -11.08
N GLY A 22 -9.65 0.32 -9.80
CA GLY A 22 -10.69 -0.61 -9.37
C GLY A 22 -12.10 -0.15 -9.76
N ILE A 23 -12.41 1.14 -9.55
CA ILE A 23 -13.71 1.73 -9.93
C ILE A 23 -13.90 1.72 -11.46
N LEU A 24 -12.86 2.12 -12.21
CA LEU A 24 -12.91 2.13 -13.68
C LEU A 24 -13.07 0.71 -14.23
N GLY A 25 -12.35 -0.26 -13.68
CA GLY A 25 -12.49 -1.68 -14.03
C GLY A 25 -13.90 -2.20 -13.73
N PHE A 26 -14.43 -1.92 -12.53
CA PHE A 26 -15.79 -2.27 -12.19
C PHE A 26 -16.81 -1.72 -13.20
N TRP A 27 -16.72 -0.41 -13.49
CA TRP A 27 -17.65 0.25 -14.40
C TRP A 27 -17.56 -0.36 -15.81
N PHE A 28 -16.35 -0.60 -16.31
CA PHE A 28 -16.12 -1.20 -17.63
C PHE A 28 -16.84 -2.54 -17.80
N PHE A 29 -16.70 -3.45 -16.82
CA PHE A 29 -17.36 -4.76 -16.86
C PHE A 29 -18.86 -4.67 -16.60
N ALA A 30 -19.30 -3.76 -15.72
CA ALA A 30 -20.72 -3.56 -15.44
C ALA A 30 -21.51 -3.11 -16.68
N VAL A 31 -20.96 -2.17 -17.48
CA VAL A 31 -21.60 -1.71 -18.73
C VAL A 31 -21.65 -2.80 -19.79
N ARG A 32 -20.78 -3.81 -19.70
CA ARG A 32 -20.75 -4.97 -20.61
C ARG A 32 -21.63 -6.13 -20.15
N GLY A 33 -22.36 -5.98 -19.04
CA GLY A 33 -23.22 -7.04 -18.51
C GLY A 33 -22.50 -8.08 -17.67
N GLU A 34 -21.24 -7.84 -17.28
CA GLU A 34 -20.44 -8.73 -16.42
C GLU A 34 -20.14 -8.09 -15.04
N PRO A 35 -21.16 -7.67 -14.26
CA PRO A 35 -20.93 -6.94 -13.02
C PRO A 35 -20.15 -7.74 -11.96
N ILE A 36 -20.26 -9.08 -11.98
CA ILE A 36 -19.52 -9.95 -11.05
C ILE A 36 -18.01 -9.87 -11.32
N MET A 37 -17.59 -9.95 -12.59
CA MET A 37 -16.19 -9.80 -12.96
C MET A 37 -15.66 -8.41 -12.62
N GLY A 38 -16.47 -7.38 -12.87
CA GLY A 38 -16.16 -6.02 -12.45
C GLY A 38 -15.95 -5.90 -10.94
N LEU A 39 -16.81 -6.55 -10.14
CA LEU A 39 -16.73 -6.52 -8.68
C LEU A 39 -15.48 -7.24 -8.17
N VAL A 40 -15.17 -8.41 -8.73
CA VAL A 40 -13.95 -9.16 -8.39
C VAL A 40 -12.71 -8.33 -8.71
N LEU A 41 -12.63 -7.76 -9.92
CA LEU A 41 -11.48 -6.95 -10.32
C LEU A 41 -11.36 -5.67 -9.47
N GLY A 42 -12.48 -4.99 -9.22
CA GLY A 42 -12.53 -3.81 -8.37
C GLY A 42 -12.08 -4.10 -6.94
N ALA A 43 -12.53 -5.22 -6.37
CA ALA A 43 -12.12 -5.67 -5.04
C ALA A 43 -10.62 -6.03 -4.99
N LEU A 44 -10.09 -6.71 -6.01
CA LEU A 44 -8.66 -7.04 -6.10
C LEU A 44 -7.78 -5.79 -6.19
N LEU A 45 -8.14 -4.82 -7.04
CA LEU A 45 -7.36 -3.60 -7.22
C LEU A 45 -7.49 -2.64 -6.03
N GLY A 46 -8.71 -2.41 -5.56
CA GLY A 46 -8.98 -1.53 -4.42
C GLY A 46 -8.52 -2.13 -3.10
N GLY A 47 -8.95 -3.36 -2.81
CA GLY A 47 -8.59 -4.09 -1.59
C GLY A 47 -7.10 -4.43 -1.53
N GLY A 48 -6.53 -4.93 -2.63
CA GLY A 48 -5.10 -5.21 -2.73
C GLY A 48 -4.24 -3.95 -2.57
N GLY A 49 -4.63 -2.85 -3.23
CA GLY A 49 -3.94 -1.57 -3.08
C GLY A 49 -4.04 -0.96 -1.67
N TYR A 50 -5.19 -1.11 -1.01
CA TYR A 50 -5.35 -0.71 0.39
C TYR A 50 -4.47 -1.56 1.33
N TRP A 51 -4.40 -2.88 1.11
CA TRP A 51 -3.57 -3.78 1.90
C TRP A 51 -2.08 -3.44 1.77
N GLU A 52 -1.60 -3.20 0.55
CA GLU A 52 -0.23 -2.78 0.27
C GLU A 52 0.07 -1.41 0.90
N TYR A 53 -0.87 -0.45 0.82
CA TYR A 53 -0.75 0.84 1.52
C TYR A 53 -0.60 0.65 3.03
N LYS A 54 -1.48 -0.14 3.65
CA LYS A 54 -1.45 -0.40 5.09
C LYS A 54 -0.11 -1.02 5.51
N ARG A 55 0.40 -1.98 4.74
CA ARG A 55 1.71 -2.59 4.96
C ARG A 55 2.82 -1.55 4.91
N ARG A 56 2.88 -0.73 3.86
CA ARG A 56 3.91 0.31 3.69
C ARG A 56 3.89 1.37 4.78
N ILE A 57 2.71 1.78 5.24
CA ILE A 57 2.60 2.74 6.35
C ILE A 57 3.14 2.13 7.64
N ARG A 58 2.80 0.88 7.93
CA ARG A 58 3.34 0.19 9.11
C ARG A 58 4.86 0.10 9.07
N ASP A 59 5.42 -0.23 7.90
CA ASP A 59 6.88 -0.34 7.74
C ASP A 59 7.57 1.03 7.91
N LEU A 60 6.93 2.13 7.46
CA LEU A 60 7.40 3.49 7.69
C LEU A 60 7.31 3.90 9.17
N ASP A 61 6.19 3.60 9.83
CA ASP A 61 5.97 3.95 11.24
C ASP A 61 6.99 3.20 12.14
N VAL A 62 7.35 1.96 11.80
CA VAL A 62 8.42 1.19 12.49
C VAL A 62 9.80 1.82 12.26
N ALA A 63 10.10 2.25 11.03
CA ALA A 63 11.38 2.88 10.72
C ALA A 63 11.54 4.26 11.37
N GLU A 64 10.44 4.99 11.61
CA GLU A 64 10.44 6.30 12.25
C GLU A 64 10.46 6.20 13.79
N GLY A 65 9.95 5.11 14.35
CA GLY A 65 9.93 4.81 15.78
C GLY A 65 11.22 4.17 16.34
N ASP A 66 12.16 3.78 15.48
CA ASP A 66 13.41 3.14 15.88
C ASP A 66 14.64 4.01 15.56
N PRO A 67 14.97 5.00 16.41
CA PRO A 67 16.20 5.78 16.26
C PRO A 67 17.48 4.99 16.64
N SER A 68 17.36 3.71 17.03
CA SER A 68 18.44 2.93 17.64
C SER A 68 18.64 1.51 17.10
N ARG A 69 17.94 1.07 16.04
CA ARG A 69 18.32 -0.16 15.32
C ARG A 69 19.59 0.09 14.53
N ASP A 70 20.70 0.05 15.25
CA ASP A 70 21.98 -0.18 14.63
C ASP A 70 22.03 -1.65 14.20
N PRO A 71 22.00 -1.98 12.88
CA PRO A 71 22.09 -3.36 12.43
C PRO A 71 23.41 -4.05 12.83
N PHE A 72 24.36 -3.32 13.43
CA PHE A 72 25.61 -3.85 13.95
C PHE A 72 25.55 -4.28 15.44
N GLU A 73 24.60 -3.80 16.26
CA GLU A 73 24.48 -4.24 17.66
C GLU A 73 24.03 -5.72 17.81
N GLU A 74 23.20 -6.22 16.88
CA GLU A 74 22.74 -7.62 16.89
C GLU A 74 23.89 -8.63 16.64
N ARG A 75 24.99 -8.21 16.00
CA ARG A 75 26.15 -9.08 15.76
C ARG A 75 27.07 -9.21 16.98
N GLU A 76 27.12 -8.21 17.85
CA GLU A 76 27.94 -8.26 19.07
C GLU A 76 27.31 -9.13 20.17
N ARG A 77 25.97 -9.14 20.29
CA ARG A 77 25.27 -10.00 21.27
C ARG A 77 25.27 -11.50 20.92
N ARG A 78 25.73 -11.87 19.73
CA ARG A 78 25.83 -13.26 19.26
C ARG A 78 27.24 -13.85 19.36
N ARG A 79 28.23 -13.08 19.80
CA ARG A 79 29.59 -13.56 20.06
C ARG A 79 29.84 -13.80 21.53
#